data_AF-A0A1F7FUD2-F1
#
_entry.id   AF-A0A1F7FUD2-F1
#
_cell.length_a   1.000
_cell.length_b   1.000
_cell.length_c   1.000
_cell.angle_alpha   90.00
_cell.angle_beta   90.00
_cell.angle_gamma   90.00
#
_symmetry.space_group_name_H-M   'P 1'
#
loop_
_entity.id
_entity.type
_entity.pdbx_description
1 polymer ?
#
loop_
_entity_poly.entity_id
_entity_poly.type
_entity_poly.pdbx_seq_one_letter_code
_entity_poly.pdbx_strand_id
1 'polypeptide(L)'
;MPLLDLVIVQNKRRLTSNDPVDPEGKVVAIVDVRNIRDWKEDDLAASCSSTWEPGWLAWELENVRRVIDGPGVPAMRRIYDVDLHIDDLRTE
;
A
#
# COMPACT_ATOMS: atom_id res chain seq x y z
N MET A 1 -5.95 16.54 0.81
CA MET A 1 -7.13 15.83 0.25
C MET A 1 -6.86 14.35 0.42
N PRO A 2 -7.79 13.55 0.98
CA PRO A 2 -7.56 12.13 1.18
C PRO A 2 -7.46 11.40 -0.16
N LEU A 3 -6.64 10.34 -0.24
CA LEU A 3 -6.65 9.42 -1.38
C LEU A 3 -7.49 8.23 -0.98
N LEU A 4 -8.63 8.04 -1.64
CA LEU A 4 -9.59 7.00 -1.30
C LEU A 4 -9.40 5.80 -2.22
N ASP A 5 -9.80 4.63 -1.71
CA ASP A 5 -9.87 3.39 -2.49
C ASP A 5 -8.54 2.97 -3.14
N LEU A 6 -7.43 3.17 -2.44
CA LEU A 6 -6.10 2.73 -2.88
C LEU A 6 -5.96 1.21 -2.73
N VAL A 7 -5.58 0.55 -3.81
CA VAL A 7 -5.34 -0.90 -3.81
C VAL A 7 -3.91 -1.22 -3.36
N ILE A 8 -3.78 -2.12 -2.40
CA ILE A 8 -2.49 -2.68 -1.98
C ILE A 8 -2.23 -3.98 -2.76
N VAL A 9 -1.14 -3.98 -3.52
CA VAL A 9 -0.66 -5.14 -4.26
C VAL A 9 0.57 -5.70 -3.56
N GLN A 10 0.48 -6.94 -3.08
CA GLN A 10 1.59 -7.66 -2.48
C GLN A 10 2.53 -8.19 -3.56
N ASN A 11 3.82 -7.90 -3.42
CA ASN A 11 4.92 -8.48 -4.20
C ASN A 11 5.51 -9.72 -3.48
N LYS A 12 5.94 -10.73 -4.23
CA LYS A 12 6.70 -11.89 -3.73
C LYS A 12 8.19 -11.61 -3.58
N ARG A 13 8.72 -10.71 -4.41
CA ARG A 13 10.14 -10.32 -4.41
C ARG A 13 10.31 -8.82 -4.19
N ARG A 14 11.38 -8.40 -3.53
CA ARG A 14 11.65 -6.97 -3.27
C ARG A 14 11.88 -6.22 -4.58
N LEU A 15 11.09 -5.18 -4.83
CA LEU A 15 11.22 -4.32 -6.01
C LEU A 15 12.38 -3.33 -5.86
N THR A 16 13.14 -3.11 -6.95
CA THR A 16 14.27 -2.18 -6.99
C THR A 16 14.19 -1.27 -8.21
N SER A 17 15.14 -0.33 -8.41
CA SER A 17 15.16 0.48 -9.62
C SER A 17 15.51 -0.35 -10.87
N ASN A 18 16.31 -1.40 -10.70
CA ASN A 18 16.73 -2.28 -11.80
C ASN A 18 15.72 -3.41 -12.05
N ASP A 19 14.87 -3.71 -11.08
CA ASP A 19 13.82 -4.73 -11.16
C ASP A 19 12.52 -4.19 -10.52
N PRO A 20 11.79 -3.31 -11.24
CA PRO A 20 10.73 -2.49 -10.63
C PRO A 20 9.35 -3.15 -10.64
N VAL A 21 9.20 -4.34 -11.22
CA VAL A 21 7.91 -5.02 -11.41
C VAL A 21 7.99 -6.47 -10.95
N ASP A 22 7.00 -6.93 -10.20
CA ASP A 22 6.77 -8.34 -9.91
C ASP A 22 5.48 -8.81 -10.62
N PRO A 23 5.58 -9.61 -11.69
CA PRO A 23 4.42 -10.10 -12.44
C PRO A 23 3.48 -11.00 -11.61
N GLU A 24 3.97 -11.58 -10.51
CA GLU A 24 3.20 -12.49 -9.64
C GLU A 24 2.54 -11.76 -8.46
N GLY A 25 2.36 -10.45 -8.58
CA GLY A 25 1.70 -9.64 -7.56
C GLY A 25 0.24 -10.04 -7.35
N LYS A 26 -0.26 -9.77 -6.14
CA LYS A 26 -1.65 -10.08 -5.75
C LYS A 26 -2.29 -8.93 -5.01
N VAL A 27 -3.53 -8.59 -5.35
CA VAL A 27 -4.32 -7.64 -4.56
C VAL A 27 -4.64 -8.24 -3.20
N VAL A 28 -4.33 -7.51 -2.12
CA VAL A 28 -4.51 -7.99 -0.73
C VAL A 28 -5.36 -7.08 0.15
N ALA A 29 -5.47 -5.80 -0.17
CA ALA A 29 -6.29 -4.86 0.58
C ALA A 29 -6.69 -3.65 -0.27
N ILE A 30 -7.73 -2.94 0.19
CA ILE A 30 -8.08 -1.60 -0.24
C ILE A 30 -8.01 -0.70 1.00
N VAL A 31 -7.45 0.50 0.87
CA VAL A 31 -7.24 1.44 1.98
C VAL A 31 -7.57 2.87 1.57
N ASP A 32 -7.88 3.69 2.56
CA ASP A 32 -7.96 5.13 2.38
C ASP A 32 -6.75 5.78 3.05
N VAL A 33 -6.07 6.69 2.34
CA VAL A 33 -5.03 7.54 2.91
C VAL A 33 -5.70 8.80 3.43
N ARG A 34 -5.92 8.85 4.74
CA ARG A 34 -6.58 9.97 5.40
C ARG A 34 -5.71 11.22 5.39
N ASN A 35 -4.42 11.03 5.64
CA ASN A 35 -3.47 12.10 5.81
C ASN A 35 -2.05 11.65 5.44
N ILE A 36 -1.23 12.62 5.04
CA ILE A 36 0.21 12.45 4.84
C ILE A 36 0.87 13.60 5.58
N ARG A 37 1.71 13.28 6.55
CA ARG A 37 2.42 14.26 7.38
C ARG A 37 3.84 13.82 7.65
N ASP A 38 4.63 14.70 8.24
CA ASP A 38 5.97 14.33 8.71
C ASP A 38 5.89 13.16 9.68
N TRP A 39 6.79 12.20 9.46
CA TRP A 39 7.02 11.06 10.33
C TRP A 39 7.74 11.54 11.60
N LYS A 40 7.15 11.27 12.77
CA LYS A 40 7.66 11.67 14.09
C LYS A 40 8.18 10.46 14.85
N GLU A 41 9.04 10.69 15.84
CA GLU A 41 9.60 9.60 16.65
C GLU A 41 8.49 8.83 17.39
N ASP A 42 7.43 9.51 17.82
CA ASP A 42 6.25 8.88 18.44
C ASP A 42 5.52 7.90 17.51
N ASP A 43 5.63 8.06 16.18
CA ASP A 43 5.04 7.13 15.21
C ASP A 43 5.75 5.78 15.19
N LEU A 44 6.99 5.70 15.70
CA LEU A 44 7.79 4.48 15.71
C LEU A 44 7.05 3.35 16.43
N ALA A 45 6.41 3.66 17.56
CA ALA A 45 5.71 2.70 18.39
C ALA A 45 4.50 2.05 17.69
N ALA A 46 3.84 2.79 16.80
CA ALA A 46 2.71 2.30 16.01
C ALA A 46 3.14 1.65 14.68
N SER A 47 4.43 1.74 14.34
CA SER A 47 4.97 1.26 13.08
C SER A 47 5.65 -0.11 13.20
N CYS A 48 5.83 -0.78 12.06
CA CYS A 48 6.73 -1.94 11.97
C CYS A 48 8.20 -1.53 11.74
N SER A 49 8.55 -0.25 11.83
CA SER A 49 9.92 0.23 11.65
C SER A 49 10.71 0.10 12.95
N SER A 50 12.00 -0.18 12.83
CA SER A 50 12.95 -0.18 13.95
C SER A 50 13.60 1.19 14.19
N THR A 51 13.50 2.11 13.23
CA THR A 51 14.19 3.42 13.27
C THR A 51 13.33 4.57 12.73
N TRP A 52 13.62 5.78 13.21
CA TRP A 52 13.08 7.05 12.77
C TRP A 52 14.18 7.88 12.10
N GLU A 53 13.85 8.57 11.00
CA GLU A 53 14.74 9.54 10.34
C GLU A 53 13.97 10.79 9.90
N PRO A 54 14.56 12.00 10.03
CA PRO A 54 13.91 13.23 9.57
C PRO A 54 13.74 13.25 8.04
N GLY A 55 12.61 13.78 7.58
CA GLY A 55 12.27 13.89 6.16
C GLY A 55 11.44 12.73 5.60
N TRP A 56 11.15 11.71 6.42
CA TRP A 56 10.21 10.66 6.06
C TRP A 56 8.76 11.11 6.30
N LEU A 57 7.81 10.52 5.58
CA LEU A 57 6.39 10.83 5.70
C LEU A 57 5.63 9.66 6.31
N ALA A 58 4.77 9.94 7.29
CA ALA A 58 3.78 9.03 7.81
C ALA A 58 2.50 9.10 6.98
N TRP A 59 2.07 7.95 6.49
CA TRP A 59 0.85 7.77 5.73
C TRP A 59 -0.19 7.14 6.64
N GLU A 60 -1.20 7.91 7.01
CA GLU A 60 -2.26 7.45 7.91
C GLU A 60 -3.31 6.70 7.09
N LEU A 61 -3.32 5.37 7.25
CA LEU A 61 -4.26 4.48 6.58
C LEU A 61 -5.51 4.26 7.43
N GLU A 62 -6.67 4.47 6.83
CA GLU A 62 -7.98 4.20 7.42
C GLU A 62 -8.80 3.28 6.50
N ASN A 63 -9.95 2.80 6.99
CA ASN A 63 -10.89 1.99 6.22
C ASN A 63 -10.21 0.81 5.49
N VAL A 64 -9.32 0.12 6.21
CA VAL A 64 -8.55 -1.00 5.67
C VAL A 64 -9.48 -2.19 5.47
N ARG A 65 -9.75 -2.49 4.20
CA ARG A 65 -10.59 -3.58 3.75
C ARG A 65 -9.71 -4.69 3.19
N ARG A 66 -9.61 -5.81 3.90
CA ARG A 66 -8.82 -6.95 3.45
C ARG A 66 -9.53 -7.62 2.28
N VAL A 67 -8.81 -7.82 1.17
CA VAL A 67 -9.36 -8.49 -0.01
C VAL A 67 -9.15 -9.99 0.10
N ILE A 68 -10.23 -10.76 -0.07
CA ILE A 68 -10.22 -12.22 0.00
C ILE A 68 -10.08 -12.77 -1.42
N ASP A 69 -9.08 -13.64 -1.63
CA ASP A 69 -8.79 -14.25 -2.93
C ASP A 69 -8.61 -13.23 -4.07
N GLY A 70 -7.94 -12.10 -3.76
CA GLY A 70 -7.77 -11.01 -4.72
C GLY A 70 -7.07 -11.44 -6.02
N PRO A 71 -7.39 -10.76 -7.15
CA PRO A 71 -6.83 -11.09 -8.46
C PRO A 71 -5.31 -10.88 -8.49
N GLY A 72 -4.67 -11.60 -9.42
CA GLY A 72 -3.27 -11.38 -9.75
C GLY A 72 -3.11 -10.12 -10.60
N VAL A 73 -2.27 -9.19 -10.14
CA VAL A 73 -1.90 -7.98 -10.89
C VAL A 73 -0.41 -7.69 -10.67
N PRO A 74 0.32 -7.17 -11.67
CA PRO A 74 1.74 -6.88 -11.48
C PRO A 74 1.96 -5.87 -10.35
N ALA A 75 2.78 -6.21 -9.36
CA ALA A 75 3.18 -5.26 -8.33
C ALA A 75 4.28 -4.34 -8.88
N MET A 76 4.06 -3.03 -8.84
CA MET A 76 5.02 -2.03 -9.34
C MET A 76 5.46 -1.07 -8.24
N ARG A 77 6.61 -0.41 -8.45
CA ARG A 77 7.07 0.65 -7.55
C ARG A 77 6.18 1.88 -7.63
N ARG A 78 6.07 2.59 -6.50
CA ARG A 78 5.31 3.84 -6.31
C ARG A 78 3.80 3.59 -6.43
N ILE A 79 3.02 4.66 -6.60
CA ILE A 79 1.59 4.62 -6.88
C ILE A 79 1.43 4.57 -8.40
N TYR A 80 0.59 3.66 -8.87
CA TYR A 80 0.33 3.41 -10.29
C TYR A 80 -1.12 2.96 -10.47
N ASP A 81 -1.61 3.12 -11.69
CA ASP A 81 -2.97 2.70 -12.03
C ASP A 81 -3.01 1.19 -12.27
N VAL A 82 -4.10 0.57 -11.83
CA VAL A 82 -4.43 -0.84 -12.08
C VAL A 82 -5.77 -0.91 -12.80
N ASP A 83 -5.86 -1.77 -13.81
CA ASP A 83 -7.11 -1.99 -14.54
C ASP A 83 -7.98 -2.99 -13.77
N LEU A 84 -8.71 -2.46 -12.78
CA LEU A 84 -9.58 -3.22 -11.89
C LEU A 84 -10.83 -2.40 -11.56
N HIS A 85 -11.95 -3.09 -11.36
CA HIS A 85 -13.13 -2.50 -10.72
C HIS A 85 -13.13 -2.92 -9.25
N ILE A 86 -13.06 -1.93 -8.36
CA ILE A 86 -12.95 -2.17 -6.92
C ILE A 86 -14.18 -2.89 -6.37
N ASP A 87 -15.35 -2.66 -6.97
CA ASP A 87 -16.60 -3.32 -6.59
C ASP A 87 -16.59 -4.83 -6.86
N ASP A 88 -15.70 -5.33 -7.73
CA ASP A 88 -15.54 -6.76 -7.98
C ASP A 88 -14.69 -7.45 -6.89
N LEU A 89 -14.04 -6.69 -6.02
CA LEU A 89 -13.19 -7.21 -4.96
C LEU A 89 -14.02 -7.60 -3.73
N ARG A 90 -14.01 -8.90 -3.41
CA ARG A 90 -14.58 -9.39 -2.16
C ARG A 90 -13.71 -8.97 -0.98
N THR A 91 -14.30 -8.29 0.00
CA THR A 91 -13.61 -7.84 1.21
C THR A 91 -14.21 -8.46 2.48
N GLU A 92 -13.40 -8.54 3.56
CA GLU A 92 -13.84 -8.97 4.91
C GLU A 92 -14.65 -7.89 5.64
#